data_AF-A0A7S3JEY4-F1
#
_entry.id   AF-A0A7S3JEY4-F1
#
_cell.length_a   1.000
_cell.length_b   1.000
_cell.length_c   1.000
_cell.angle_alpha   90.00
_cell.angle_beta   90.00
_cell.angle_gamma   90.00
#
_symmetry.space_group_name_H-M   'P 1'
#
loop_
_entity.id
_entity.type
_entity.pdbx_description
1 polymer ?
#
loop_
_entity_poly.entity_id
_entity_poly.type
_entity_poly.pdbx_seq_one_letter_code
_entity_poly.pdbx_strand_id
1 'polypeptide(L)'
;DGKYAQIYEVFGDKNPALIGTFETNSKIMALYEDSVFQSKENKIEVLNYQGEVKQIIPLTEQDGEIIIIEIINKHMTVVTANNMIRIFDISRRNVKQLGMTRKFGEKNQVEIKSVSLNSDGKKLAILTDQLLMPSVKIPDVKFYIYDVEMDTFMNTEVDTDRVPLEVFWDQQDSRLLCVETEYMKMSEETPEAEDEGDDETDFKKKNEPFTGKTIEKYFITGDYGIKKQDSINFEEGEETLLGSNVPYLFFLGHKKKKEDEDDIIEEEKKSGSFVILRKTMKDFASLENVDEDTKKAILNFSFFLTCGNLDDAYNSVRTIQNISVWQVIAQMCIK
;
A
#
# COMPACT_ATOMS: atom_id res chain seq x y z
N ASP A 1 -17.64 5.21 -21.69
CA ASP A 1 -17.63 6.69 -21.84
C ASP A 1 -18.25 7.42 -20.65
N GLY A 2 -18.51 6.71 -19.53
CA GLY A 2 -19.05 7.31 -18.31
C GLY A 2 -20.57 7.46 -18.30
N LYS A 3 -21.30 7.16 -19.40
CA LYS A 3 -22.72 7.50 -19.58
C LYS A 3 -23.68 7.08 -18.47
N TYR A 4 -23.43 5.95 -17.79
CA TYR A 4 -24.27 5.45 -16.71
C TYR A 4 -23.41 4.84 -15.60
N ALA A 5 -23.84 5.02 -14.35
CA ALA A 5 -23.36 4.28 -13.19
C ALA A 5 -24.40 3.25 -12.74
N GLN A 6 -23.93 2.13 -12.22
CA GLN A 6 -24.75 1.06 -11.62
C GLN A 6 -24.14 0.66 -10.29
N ILE A 7 -25.00 0.53 -9.28
CA ILE A 7 -24.61 0.19 -7.91
C ILE A 7 -25.20 -1.18 -7.60
N TYR A 8 -24.34 -2.09 -7.16
CA TYR A 8 -24.71 -3.46 -6.83
C TYR A 8 -24.46 -3.73 -5.34
N GLU A 9 -25.42 -4.36 -4.69
CA GLU A 9 -25.24 -4.97 -3.38
C GLU A 9 -24.76 -6.41 -3.58
N VAL A 10 -23.68 -6.78 -2.89
CA VAL A 10 -23.12 -8.14 -2.91
C VAL A 10 -23.15 -8.68 -1.48
N PHE A 11 -23.79 -9.84 -1.29
CA PHE A 11 -23.94 -10.45 0.03
C PHE A 11 -23.68 -11.96 -0.02
N GLY A 12 -22.58 -12.39 0.60
CA GLY A 12 -22.16 -13.80 0.62
C GLY A 12 -22.08 -14.37 -0.80
N ASP A 13 -22.60 -15.59 -0.98
CA ASP A 13 -22.58 -16.30 -2.27
C ASP A 13 -23.78 -15.96 -3.18
N LYS A 14 -24.56 -14.91 -2.84
CA LYS A 14 -25.69 -14.50 -3.68
C LYS A 14 -25.19 -13.71 -4.90
N ASN A 15 -25.89 -13.85 -6.01
CA ASN A 15 -25.65 -13.01 -7.18
C ASN A 15 -25.78 -11.52 -6.81
N PRO A 16 -24.92 -10.64 -7.36
CA PRO A 16 -25.01 -9.20 -7.15
C PRO A 16 -26.41 -8.68 -7.50
N ALA A 17 -27.00 -7.89 -6.59
CA ALA A 17 -28.31 -7.29 -6.79
C ALA A 17 -28.15 -5.82 -7.18
N LEU A 18 -28.75 -5.41 -8.30
CA LEU A 18 -28.76 -4.00 -8.72
C LEU A 18 -29.66 -3.18 -7.77
N ILE A 19 -29.09 -2.17 -7.10
CA ILE A 19 -29.80 -1.32 -6.13
C ILE A 19 -29.90 0.15 -6.57
N GLY A 20 -29.16 0.56 -7.60
CA GLY A 20 -29.16 1.93 -8.08
C GLY A 20 -28.60 2.06 -9.48
N THR A 21 -29.12 3.03 -10.23
CA THR A 21 -28.59 3.41 -11.53
C THR A 21 -28.90 4.87 -11.84
N PHE A 22 -27.95 5.57 -12.47
CA PHE A 22 -28.13 6.94 -12.89
C PHE A 22 -27.20 7.32 -14.05
N GLU A 23 -27.53 8.40 -14.75
CA GLU A 23 -26.70 8.97 -15.81
C GLU A 23 -25.55 9.79 -15.23
N THR A 24 -24.38 9.64 -15.82
CA THR A 24 -23.19 10.40 -15.44
C THR A 24 -22.27 10.52 -16.66
N ASN A 25 -21.22 11.33 -16.53
CA ASN A 25 -20.08 11.31 -17.46
C ASN A 25 -18.76 11.17 -16.68
N SER A 26 -18.85 10.97 -15.36
CA SER A 26 -17.68 10.82 -14.50
C SER A 26 -17.02 9.48 -14.73
N LYS A 27 -15.68 9.46 -14.69
CA LYS A 27 -14.87 8.25 -14.73
C LYS A 27 -14.31 7.87 -13.36
N ILE A 28 -14.44 8.75 -12.38
CA ILE A 28 -13.81 8.59 -11.06
C ILE A 28 -14.90 8.71 -10.02
N MET A 29 -15.16 7.59 -9.37
CA MET A 29 -16.17 7.46 -8.33
C MET A 29 -15.65 6.66 -7.15
N ALA A 30 -16.16 6.99 -5.97
CA ALA A 30 -15.96 6.20 -4.77
C ALA A 30 -17.27 6.05 -4.00
N LEU A 31 -17.39 4.96 -3.25
CA LEU A 31 -18.57 4.64 -2.44
C LEU A 31 -18.25 4.82 -0.96
N TYR A 32 -19.17 5.42 -0.22
CA TYR A 32 -19.15 5.43 1.24
C TYR A 32 -20.57 5.43 1.78
N GLU A 33 -20.87 4.43 2.61
CA GLU A 33 -22.22 4.18 3.12
C GLU A 33 -23.24 4.23 1.98
N ASP A 34 -24.27 5.07 2.10
CA ASP A 34 -25.39 5.24 1.16
C ASP A 34 -25.13 6.30 0.06
N SER A 35 -23.85 6.66 -0.16
CA SER A 35 -23.47 7.80 -0.96
C SER A 35 -22.41 7.46 -2.01
N VAL A 36 -22.56 8.07 -3.19
CA VAL A 36 -21.59 8.00 -4.30
C VAL A 36 -20.89 9.35 -4.41
N PHE A 37 -19.57 9.35 -4.34
CA PHE A 37 -18.74 10.52 -4.58
C PHE A 37 -18.24 10.44 -6.03
N GLN A 38 -18.63 11.38 -6.89
CA GLN A 38 -18.16 11.42 -8.27
C GLN A 38 -17.43 12.72 -8.58
N SER A 39 -16.36 12.63 -9.39
CA SER A 39 -15.75 13.82 -9.98
C SER A 39 -16.62 14.39 -11.09
N LYS A 40 -16.78 15.71 -11.15
CA LYS A 40 -17.46 16.37 -12.26
C LYS A 40 -16.90 17.76 -12.44
N GLU A 41 -16.14 17.97 -13.51
CA GLU A 41 -15.40 19.23 -13.74
C GLU A 41 -14.56 19.57 -12.49
N ASN A 42 -14.67 20.80 -11.97
CA ASN A 42 -13.94 21.29 -10.79
C ASN A 42 -14.76 21.14 -9.51
N LYS A 43 -15.50 20.03 -9.34
CA LYS A 43 -16.24 19.74 -8.11
C LYS A 43 -16.39 18.24 -7.89
N ILE A 44 -16.71 17.88 -6.65
CA ILE A 44 -17.15 16.53 -6.28
C ILE A 44 -18.65 16.63 -5.96
N GLU A 45 -19.45 15.80 -6.63
CA GLU A 45 -20.87 15.64 -6.31
C GLU A 45 -21.03 14.42 -5.41
N VAL A 46 -21.72 14.60 -4.28
CA VAL A 46 -22.14 13.51 -3.39
C VAL A 46 -23.57 13.17 -3.72
N LEU A 47 -23.84 11.95 -4.16
CA LEU A 47 -25.13 11.51 -4.68
C LEU A 47 -25.71 10.38 -3.82
N ASN A 48 -27.02 10.16 -3.87
CA ASN A 48 -27.60 8.87 -3.52
C ASN A 48 -27.45 7.85 -4.68
N TYR A 49 -27.90 6.61 -4.46
CA TYR A 49 -27.84 5.56 -5.47
C TYR A 49 -28.79 5.76 -6.66
N GLN A 50 -29.68 6.75 -6.60
CA GLN A 50 -30.57 7.17 -7.69
C GLN A 50 -30.00 8.34 -8.50
N GLY A 51 -28.81 8.85 -8.14
CA GLY A 51 -28.14 9.95 -8.83
C GLY A 51 -28.62 11.35 -8.42
N GLU A 52 -29.36 11.48 -7.33
CA GLU A 52 -29.74 12.78 -6.78
C GLU A 52 -28.60 13.38 -5.96
N VAL A 53 -28.23 14.63 -6.24
CA VAL A 53 -27.13 15.33 -5.57
C VAL A 53 -27.55 15.73 -4.14
N LYS A 54 -26.91 15.12 -3.14
CA LYS A 54 -27.05 15.46 -1.71
C LYS A 54 -26.18 16.66 -1.30
N GLN A 55 -24.97 16.74 -1.82
CA GLN A 55 -23.98 17.78 -1.48
C GLN A 55 -23.03 18.04 -2.66
N ILE A 56 -22.49 19.26 -2.75
CA ILE A 56 -21.42 19.63 -3.68
C ILE A 56 -20.21 20.10 -2.88
N ILE A 57 -19.03 19.55 -3.21
CA ILE A 57 -17.74 20.00 -2.67
C ILE A 57 -17.00 20.72 -3.80
N PRO A 58 -16.86 22.06 -3.74
CA PRO A 58 -16.21 22.82 -4.81
C PRO A 58 -14.69 22.64 -4.77
N LEU A 59 -14.09 22.52 -5.95
CA LEU A 59 -12.67 22.74 -6.19
C LEU A 59 -12.48 24.06 -6.95
N THR A 60 -11.25 24.54 -6.99
CA THR A 60 -10.85 25.73 -7.75
C THR A 60 -10.36 25.31 -9.13
N GLU A 61 -10.47 26.18 -10.13
CA GLU A 61 -9.94 25.91 -11.47
C GLU A 61 -8.42 25.67 -11.46
N GLN A 62 -7.71 26.27 -10.50
CA GLN A 62 -6.28 26.08 -10.31
C GLN A 62 -5.93 24.66 -9.85
N ASP A 63 -6.88 23.95 -9.22
CA ASP A 63 -6.62 22.57 -8.80
C ASP A 63 -6.47 21.64 -10.00
N GLY A 64 -7.08 21.94 -11.14
CA GLY A 64 -7.10 21.04 -12.30
C GLY A 64 -8.08 19.87 -12.16
N GLU A 65 -8.12 19.01 -13.16
CA GLU A 65 -9.04 17.86 -13.20
C GLU A 65 -8.74 16.87 -12.07
N ILE A 66 -9.78 16.35 -11.41
CA ILE A 66 -9.63 15.28 -10.42
C ILE A 66 -9.24 14.00 -11.15
N ILE A 67 -8.16 13.35 -10.71
CA ILE A 67 -7.66 12.09 -11.28
C ILE A 67 -7.81 10.90 -10.33
N ILE A 68 -7.85 11.14 -9.01
CA ILE A 68 -8.03 10.10 -7.99
C ILE A 68 -9.05 10.58 -6.96
N ILE A 69 -10.00 9.69 -6.62
CA ILE A 69 -10.80 9.75 -5.41
C ILE A 69 -10.65 8.39 -4.73
N GLU A 70 -10.02 8.39 -3.56
CA GLU A 70 -9.85 7.19 -2.74
C GLU A 70 -10.58 7.38 -1.42
N ILE A 71 -11.34 6.38 -0.98
CA ILE A 71 -12.01 6.39 0.32
C ILE A 71 -11.49 5.23 1.15
N ILE A 72 -10.96 5.54 2.34
CA ILE A 72 -10.54 4.57 3.35
C ILE A 72 -11.25 4.91 4.66
N ASN A 73 -12.01 3.95 5.18
CA ASN A 73 -12.88 4.15 6.34
C ASN A 73 -13.79 5.37 6.13
N LYS A 74 -13.62 6.41 6.95
CA LYS A 74 -14.38 7.67 6.94
C LYS A 74 -13.60 8.84 6.32
N HIS A 75 -12.50 8.55 5.64
CA HIS A 75 -11.63 9.57 5.07
C HIS A 75 -11.60 9.44 3.55
N MET A 76 -11.65 10.57 2.86
CA MET A 76 -11.57 10.63 1.41
C MET A 76 -10.34 11.44 0.99
N THR A 77 -9.49 10.87 0.16
CA THR A 77 -8.37 11.55 -0.50
C THR A 77 -8.77 11.89 -1.93
N VAL A 78 -8.43 13.11 -2.35
CA VAL A 78 -8.64 13.61 -3.70
C VAL A 78 -7.30 14.11 -4.23
N VAL A 79 -6.93 13.60 -5.40
CA VAL A 79 -5.74 14.05 -6.14
C VAL A 79 -6.16 14.59 -7.51
N THR A 80 -5.53 15.68 -7.92
CA THR A 80 -5.77 16.31 -9.22
C THR A 80 -4.58 16.21 -10.16
N ALA A 81 -4.81 16.45 -11.45
CA ALA A 81 -3.79 16.45 -12.50
C ALA A 81 -2.67 17.48 -12.27
N ASN A 82 -2.91 18.51 -11.45
CA ASN A 82 -1.88 19.49 -11.07
C ASN A 82 -1.14 19.09 -9.76
N ASN A 83 -1.20 17.82 -9.37
CA ASN A 83 -0.64 17.27 -8.14
C ASN A 83 -1.19 17.95 -6.86
N MET A 84 -2.44 18.42 -6.88
CA MET A 84 -3.08 18.94 -5.66
C MET A 84 -3.68 17.79 -4.86
N ILE A 85 -3.39 17.75 -3.56
CA ILE A 85 -3.85 16.76 -2.62
C ILE A 85 -4.82 17.44 -1.64
N ARG A 86 -5.99 16.83 -1.46
CA ARG A 86 -6.99 17.21 -0.46
C ARG A 86 -7.49 15.97 0.26
N ILE A 87 -7.65 16.07 1.57
CA ILE A 87 -8.15 14.97 2.41
C ILE A 87 -9.37 15.47 3.16
N PHE A 88 -10.39 14.63 3.31
CA PHE A 88 -11.66 14.99 3.92
C PHE A 88 -12.12 13.95 4.93
N ASP A 89 -12.74 14.39 6.03
CA ASP A 89 -13.60 13.57 6.89
C ASP A 89 -15.02 13.57 6.31
N ILE A 90 -15.47 12.38 5.91
CA ILE A 90 -16.77 12.14 5.30
C ILE A 90 -17.76 11.44 6.25
N SER A 91 -17.40 11.23 7.53
CA SER A 91 -18.30 10.61 8.53
C SER A 91 -19.49 11.49 8.93
N ARG A 92 -19.49 12.75 8.52
CA ARG A 92 -20.47 13.76 8.93
C ARG A 92 -21.36 14.12 7.76
N ARG A 93 -22.57 14.57 8.07
CA ARG A 93 -23.53 15.09 7.08
C ARG A 93 -22.91 16.12 6.12
N ASN A 94 -22.04 16.97 6.64
CA ASN A 94 -21.26 17.90 5.83
C ASN A 94 -19.81 17.46 5.84
N VAL A 95 -19.32 17.11 4.66
CA VAL A 95 -17.91 16.77 4.43
C VAL A 95 -16.99 17.90 4.90
N LYS A 96 -15.97 17.57 5.68
CA LYS A 96 -15.02 18.53 6.26
C LYS A 96 -13.61 18.23 5.77
N GLN A 97 -12.90 19.24 5.26
CA GLN A 97 -11.48 19.09 4.91
C GLN A 97 -10.61 18.85 6.16
N LEU A 98 -9.69 17.92 6.04
CA LEU A 98 -8.62 17.61 6.98
C LEU A 98 -7.31 18.21 6.47
N GLY A 99 -6.54 18.82 7.37
CA GLY A 99 -5.33 19.54 7.01
C GLY A 99 -5.60 20.69 6.04
N MET A 100 -4.59 21.01 5.23
CA MET A 100 -4.69 22.02 4.18
C MET A 100 -4.52 21.39 2.80
N THR A 101 -4.97 22.10 1.76
CA THR A 101 -4.71 21.67 0.38
C THR A 101 -3.22 21.82 0.11
N ARG A 102 -2.56 20.77 -0.38
CA ARG A 102 -1.13 20.79 -0.68
C ARG A 102 -0.85 20.44 -2.13
N LYS A 103 0.03 21.22 -2.75
CA LYS A 103 0.62 20.85 -4.04
C LYS A 103 1.84 19.99 -3.80
N PHE A 104 1.89 18.83 -4.42
CA PHE A 104 3.02 17.93 -4.37
C PHE A 104 3.96 18.16 -5.57
N GLY A 105 5.26 17.98 -5.35
CA GLY A 105 6.25 18.00 -6.43
C GLY A 105 6.54 19.37 -7.04
N GLU A 106 6.27 20.50 -6.39
CA GLU A 106 6.50 21.84 -7.00
C GLU A 106 7.91 22.08 -7.53
N LYS A 107 8.92 21.38 -6.99
CA LYS A 107 10.32 21.50 -7.37
C LYS A 107 10.82 20.36 -8.27
N ASN A 108 10.04 19.29 -8.42
CA ASN A 108 10.46 18.06 -9.07
C ASN A 108 9.54 17.77 -10.26
N GLN A 109 10.09 17.29 -11.36
CA GLN A 109 9.30 16.81 -12.50
C GLN A 109 8.71 15.44 -12.17
N VAL A 110 7.74 15.39 -11.26
CA VAL A 110 7.08 14.16 -10.80
C VAL A 110 5.57 14.27 -10.97
N GLU A 111 4.95 13.14 -11.27
CA GLU A 111 3.50 12.99 -11.36
C GLU A 111 3.04 11.95 -10.35
N ILE A 112 1.95 12.23 -9.63
CA ILE A 112 1.38 11.26 -8.70
C ILE A 112 0.77 10.10 -9.50
N LYS A 113 1.31 8.89 -9.30
CA LYS A 113 0.82 7.64 -9.90
C LYS A 113 -0.33 7.07 -9.08
N SER A 114 -0.11 6.91 -7.78
CA SER A 114 -1.10 6.38 -6.84
C SER A 114 -0.89 6.95 -5.45
N VAL A 115 -1.93 6.87 -4.64
CA VAL A 115 -1.92 7.28 -3.24
C VAL A 115 -2.62 6.23 -2.39
N SER A 116 -2.27 6.17 -1.10
CA SER A 116 -2.98 5.36 -0.12
C SER A 116 -2.98 6.06 1.23
N LEU A 117 -4.16 6.28 1.81
CA LEU A 117 -4.31 6.90 3.12
C LEU A 117 -4.33 5.86 4.23
N ASN A 118 -3.60 6.11 5.32
CA ASN A 118 -3.59 5.22 6.47
C ASN A 118 -4.95 5.20 7.20
N SER A 119 -5.18 4.16 8.01
CA SER A 119 -6.48 3.85 8.60
C SER A 119 -7.06 4.95 9.51
N ASP A 120 -6.20 5.80 10.10
CA ASP A 120 -6.59 6.93 10.95
C ASP A 120 -6.66 8.29 10.23
N GLY A 121 -6.31 8.34 8.93
CA GLY A 121 -6.41 9.53 8.09
C GLY A 121 -5.31 10.57 8.32
N LYS A 122 -4.20 10.21 8.98
CA LYS A 122 -3.12 11.13 9.32
C LYS A 122 -1.92 11.11 8.38
N LYS A 123 -1.74 10.03 7.60
CA LYS A 123 -0.58 9.83 6.73
C LYS A 123 -1.03 9.32 5.37
N LEU A 124 -0.62 10.02 4.32
CA LEU A 124 -0.87 9.63 2.94
C LEU A 124 0.43 9.15 2.31
N ALA A 125 0.47 7.88 1.89
CA ALA A 125 1.52 7.35 1.04
C ALA A 125 1.26 7.76 -0.41
N ILE A 126 2.32 8.13 -1.13
CA ILE A 126 2.27 8.65 -2.49
C ILE A 126 3.37 7.94 -3.29
N LEU A 127 2.98 7.32 -4.40
CA LEU A 127 3.87 6.82 -5.43
C LEU A 127 3.87 7.76 -6.62
N THR A 128 5.03 7.89 -7.26
CA THR A 128 5.24 8.86 -8.32
C THR A 128 5.98 8.26 -9.50
N ASP A 129 5.70 8.80 -10.68
CA ASP A 129 6.56 8.64 -11.85
C ASP A 129 7.41 9.90 -12.02
N GLN A 130 8.70 9.74 -12.33
CA GLN A 130 9.55 10.83 -12.77
C GLN A 130 9.33 11.11 -14.26
N LEU A 131 9.12 12.38 -14.58
CA LEU A 131 8.92 12.86 -15.94
C LEU A 131 10.26 13.36 -16.49
N LEU A 132 11.00 12.49 -17.18
CA LEU A 132 12.26 12.87 -17.85
C LEU A 132 11.99 13.79 -19.06
N MET A 133 10.92 13.48 -19.78
CA MET A 133 10.41 14.24 -20.94
C MET A 133 8.89 14.09 -20.97
N PRO A 134 8.13 14.99 -21.65
CA PRO A 134 6.67 14.94 -21.67
C PRO A 134 6.05 13.59 -22.08
N SER A 135 6.77 12.75 -22.82
CA SER A 135 6.31 11.44 -23.30
C SER A 135 7.01 10.24 -22.64
N VAL A 136 7.96 10.47 -21.72
CA VAL A 136 8.75 9.39 -21.10
C VAL A 136 8.66 9.53 -19.59
N LYS A 137 7.91 8.59 -18.99
CA LYS A 137 7.77 8.41 -17.55
C LYS A 137 8.59 7.21 -17.13
N ILE A 138 9.31 7.34 -16.02
CA ILE A 138 9.98 6.21 -15.36
C ILE A 138 9.46 6.14 -13.92
N PRO A 139 9.29 4.93 -13.35
CA PRO A 139 8.95 4.80 -11.95
C PRO A 139 10.02 5.48 -11.08
N ASP A 140 9.60 6.24 -10.07
CA ASP A 140 10.53 6.77 -9.07
C ASP A 140 11.00 5.64 -8.15
N VAL A 141 12.26 5.65 -7.73
CA VAL A 141 12.81 4.72 -6.72
C VAL A 141 12.38 5.11 -5.30
N LYS A 142 11.69 6.25 -5.16
CA LYS A 142 11.18 6.78 -3.89
C LYS A 142 9.68 6.58 -3.77
N PHE A 143 9.25 6.46 -2.52
CA PHE A 143 7.88 6.80 -2.14
C PHE A 143 7.89 7.96 -1.16
N TYR A 144 6.76 8.65 -1.09
CA TYR A 144 6.60 9.85 -0.29
C TYR A 144 5.48 9.65 0.72
N ILE A 145 5.61 10.28 1.88
CA ILE A 145 4.59 10.34 2.90
C ILE A 145 4.23 11.81 3.14
N TYR A 146 2.96 12.14 2.99
CA TYR A 146 2.41 13.40 3.50
C TYR A 146 1.85 13.17 4.91
N ASP A 147 2.43 13.85 5.89
CA ASP A 147 1.89 13.91 7.26
C ASP A 147 0.88 15.07 7.33
N VAL A 148 -0.39 14.72 7.49
CA VAL A 148 -1.52 15.66 7.46
C VAL A 148 -1.55 16.54 8.71
N GLU A 149 -1.07 16.00 9.85
CA GLU A 149 -1.09 16.69 11.14
C GLU A 149 0.06 17.70 11.23
N MET A 150 1.26 17.28 10.80
CA MET A 150 2.45 18.13 10.80
C MET A 150 2.55 19.03 9.56
N ASP A 151 1.73 18.78 8.54
CA ASP A 151 1.76 19.45 7.24
C ASP A 151 3.14 19.38 6.56
N THR A 152 3.77 18.21 6.60
CA THR A 152 5.11 17.98 6.05
C THR A 152 5.13 16.79 5.10
N PHE A 153 6.06 16.84 4.15
CA PHE A 153 6.36 15.71 3.28
C PHE A 153 7.67 15.05 3.72
N MET A 154 7.66 13.73 3.80
CA MET A 154 8.81 12.86 4.01
C MET A 154 8.97 11.93 2.81
N ASN A 155 10.16 11.37 2.61
CA ASN A 155 10.40 10.38 1.56
C ASN A 155 11.54 9.44 1.96
N THR A 156 11.59 8.29 1.32
CA THR A 156 12.71 7.36 1.40
C THR A 156 12.83 6.59 0.09
N GLU A 157 14.01 6.05 -0.17
CA GLU A 157 14.28 5.17 -1.30
C GLU A 157 13.97 3.73 -0.88
N VAL A 158 13.44 2.92 -1.80
CA VAL A 158 13.36 1.47 -1.61
C VAL A 158 14.76 0.83 -1.75
N ASP A 159 14.89 -0.48 -1.58
CA ASP A 159 16.19 -1.15 -1.78
C ASP A 159 16.80 -0.87 -3.16
N THR A 160 18.13 -0.93 -3.24
CA THR A 160 18.88 -0.71 -4.48
C THR A 160 18.37 -1.60 -5.61
N ASP A 161 18.36 -1.03 -6.83
CA ASP A 161 17.83 -1.67 -8.04
C ASP A 161 16.36 -2.10 -7.94
N ARG A 162 15.57 -1.39 -7.14
CA ARG A 162 14.13 -1.62 -7.04
C ARG A 162 13.33 -0.35 -7.25
N VAL A 163 12.08 -0.56 -7.65
CA VAL A 163 11.06 0.49 -7.72
C VAL A 163 9.80 0.06 -6.96
N PRO A 164 9.15 0.97 -6.22
CA PRO A 164 7.84 0.73 -5.62
C PRO A 164 6.75 0.59 -6.69
N LEU A 165 5.94 -0.45 -6.55
CA LEU A 165 4.80 -0.72 -7.41
C LEU A 165 3.51 -0.22 -6.78
N GLU A 166 3.24 -0.66 -5.55
CA GLU A 166 2.00 -0.42 -4.79
C GLU A 166 2.30 -0.30 -3.29
N VAL A 167 1.40 0.38 -2.57
CA VAL A 167 1.52 0.66 -1.13
C VAL A 167 0.27 0.24 -0.38
N PHE A 168 0.45 -0.42 0.77
CA PHE A 168 -0.63 -0.97 1.57
C PHE A 168 -0.42 -0.65 3.05
N TRP A 169 -1.27 0.22 3.60
CA TRP A 169 -1.33 0.43 5.04
C TRP A 169 -1.95 -0.75 5.75
N ASP A 170 -1.41 -1.09 6.91
CA ASP A 170 -2.05 -2.05 7.80
C ASP A 170 -3.35 -1.47 8.39
N GLN A 171 -4.37 -2.33 8.49
CA GLN A 171 -5.69 -1.91 8.98
C GLN A 171 -5.77 -1.86 10.51
N GLN A 172 -4.89 -2.53 11.25
CA GLN A 172 -4.86 -2.52 12.73
C GLN A 172 -3.87 -1.50 13.28
N ASP A 173 -2.70 -1.35 12.64
CA ASP A 173 -1.68 -0.40 13.05
C ASP A 173 -1.44 0.66 11.97
N SER A 174 -1.95 1.87 12.20
CA SER A 174 -1.87 3.00 11.26
C SER A 174 -0.44 3.49 10.98
N ARG A 175 0.57 2.93 11.66
CA ARG A 175 1.99 3.23 11.47
C ARG A 175 2.67 2.25 10.51
N LEU A 176 2.09 1.07 10.27
CA LEU A 176 2.72 0.02 9.48
C LEU A 176 2.32 0.15 8.00
N LEU A 177 3.32 0.29 7.13
CA LEU A 177 3.15 0.35 5.68
C LEU A 177 3.93 -0.79 5.02
N CYS A 178 3.27 -1.51 4.11
CA CYS A 178 3.90 -2.47 3.21
C CYS A 178 4.04 -1.83 1.82
N VAL A 179 5.22 -1.94 1.22
CA VAL A 179 5.51 -1.45 -0.13
C VAL A 179 5.86 -2.66 -1.00
N GLU A 180 5.02 -2.99 -1.98
CA GLU A 180 5.38 -3.96 -3.01
C GLU A 180 6.40 -3.31 -3.94
N THR A 181 7.51 -3.99 -4.21
CA THR A 181 8.61 -3.49 -5.03
C THR A 181 9.06 -4.55 -6.03
N GLU A 182 9.58 -4.10 -7.17
CA GLU A 182 10.09 -4.98 -8.23
C GLU A 182 11.52 -4.61 -8.58
N TYR A 183 12.31 -5.62 -8.95
CA TYR A 183 13.66 -5.42 -9.41
C TYR A 183 13.65 -4.73 -10.77
N MET A 184 14.36 -3.62 -10.86
CA MET A 184 14.57 -2.88 -12.10
C MET A 184 16.06 -2.63 -12.22
N LYS A 185 16.69 -3.27 -13.21
CA LYS A 185 18.12 -3.04 -13.48
C LYS A 185 18.31 -1.58 -13.88
N MET A 186 18.79 -0.77 -12.94
CA MET A 186 19.23 0.58 -13.23
C MET A 186 20.51 0.45 -14.03
N SER A 187 20.60 1.10 -15.19
CA SER A 187 21.82 1.07 -16.00
C SER A 187 22.93 1.77 -15.22
N GLU A 188 23.83 0.99 -14.61
CA GLU A 188 25.10 1.52 -14.15
C GLU A 188 25.94 1.86 -15.38
N GLU A 189 26.25 3.14 -15.60
CA GLU A 189 27.45 3.51 -16.35
C GLU A 189 28.67 3.15 -15.50
N THR A 190 29.01 1.85 -15.42
CA THR A 190 30.35 1.47 -14.95
C THR A 190 31.35 1.82 -16.04
N PRO A 191 32.46 2.52 -15.72
CA PRO A 191 33.59 2.62 -16.65
C PRO A 191 34.06 1.21 -16.96
N GLU A 192 34.24 0.90 -18.25
CA GLU A 192 34.87 -0.34 -18.71
C GLU A 192 36.24 -0.47 -18.03
N ALA A 193 36.31 -1.29 -16.97
CA ALA A 193 37.57 -1.85 -16.53
C ALA A 193 37.88 -2.99 -17.48
N GLU A 194 38.88 -2.78 -18.34
CA GLU A 194 39.51 -3.84 -19.14
C GLU A 194 39.98 -4.95 -18.19
N ASP A 195 39.31 -6.10 -18.23
CA ASP A 195 39.69 -7.28 -17.44
C ASP A 195 40.54 -8.21 -18.32
N GLU A 196 41.86 -8.21 -18.05
CA GLU A 196 42.78 -9.23 -18.52
C GLU A 196 42.63 -10.50 -17.68
N GLY A 197 42.24 -11.60 -18.33
CA GLY A 197 42.87 -12.92 -18.15
C GLY A 197 42.59 -13.73 -16.87
N ASP A 198 41.67 -14.70 -17.04
CA ASP A 198 41.66 -16.10 -16.60
C ASP A 198 41.73 -16.56 -15.12
N ASP A 199 40.83 -17.52 -14.88
CA ASP A 199 40.84 -18.66 -13.95
C ASP A 199 40.88 -18.40 -12.43
N GLU A 200 39.72 -18.60 -11.77
CA GLU A 200 39.49 -19.70 -10.79
C GLU A 200 38.24 -19.47 -9.91
N THR A 201 37.49 -20.58 -9.74
CA THR A 201 36.63 -20.97 -8.60
C THR A 201 35.11 -20.66 -8.61
N ASP A 202 34.37 -21.78 -8.58
CA ASP A 202 32.93 -22.03 -8.31
C ASP A 202 32.36 -21.46 -6.99
N PHE A 203 33.00 -20.47 -6.34
CA PHE A 203 32.55 -19.87 -5.07
C PHE A 203 31.75 -18.56 -5.23
N LYS A 204 31.51 -18.08 -6.46
CA LYS A 204 30.81 -16.79 -6.72
C LYS A 204 29.30 -16.86 -6.95
N LYS A 205 28.65 -18.03 -6.84
CA LYS A 205 27.17 -18.16 -7.03
C LYS A 205 26.31 -17.66 -5.85
N LYS A 206 26.88 -17.07 -4.79
CA LYS A 206 26.13 -16.72 -3.56
C LYS A 206 25.55 -15.31 -3.48
N ASN A 207 25.85 -14.42 -4.42
CA ASN A 207 25.41 -13.02 -4.35
C ASN A 207 24.71 -12.54 -5.63
N GLU A 208 23.93 -13.38 -6.30
CA GLU A 208 23.00 -12.84 -7.30
C GLU A 208 21.87 -12.12 -6.55
N PRO A 209 21.61 -10.82 -6.84
CA PRO A 209 20.52 -10.11 -6.20
C PRO A 209 19.20 -10.79 -6.56
N PHE A 210 18.31 -10.95 -5.58
CA PHE A 210 16.98 -11.49 -5.84
C PHE A 210 16.26 -10.55 -6.82
N THR A 211 15.86 -11.05 -7.99
CA THR A 211 15.25 -10.24 -9.06
C THR A 211 13.73 -10.33 -9.09
N GLY A 212 13.12 -11.09 -8.19
CA GLY A 212 11.66 -11.15 -8.05
C GLY A 212 11.09 -9.95 -7.30
N LYS A 213 9.76 -9.95 -7.14
CA LYS A 213 9.05 -8.97 -6.31
C LYS A 213 9.34 -9.15 -4.83
N THR A 214 9.40 -8.04 -4.10
CA THR A 214 9.60 -8.03 -2.63
C THR A 214 8.57 -7.13 -1.96
N ILE A 215 8.33 -7.36 -0.67
CA ILE A 215 7.57 -6.47 0.19
C ILE A 215 8.52 -5.86 1.20
N GLU A 216 8.67 -4.54 1.13
CA GLU A 216 9.39 -3.77 2.14
C GLU A 216 8.39 -3.24 3.17
N LYS A 217 8.63 -3.53 4.45
CA LYS A 217 7.80 -3.07 5.55
C LYS A 217 8.43 -1.87 6.24
N TYR A 218 7.62 -0.87 6.55
CA TYR A 218 8.06 0.36 7.20
C TYR A 218 7.15 0.71 8.37
N PHE A 219 7.75 1.22 9.44
CA PHE A 219 7.04 2.00 10.44
C PHE A 219 7.17 3.49 10.12
N ILE A 220 6.04 4.19 10.15
CA ILE A 220 5.95 5.60 9.77
C ILE A 220 5.28 6.37 10.89
N THR A 221 6.03 7.25 11.54
CA THR A 221 5.54 8.10 12.63
C THR A 221 6.06 9.52 12.49
N GLY A 222 5.42 10.48 13.16
CA GLY A 222 5.83 11.89 13.07
C GLY A 222 7.16 12.18 13.80
N ASP A 223 7.47 11.39 14.82
CA ASP A 223 8.65 11.52 15.69
C ASP A 223 9.88 10.75 15.18
N TYR A 224 9.70 9.55 14.60
CA TYR A 224 10.79 8.75 14.06
C TYR A 224 10.92 8.81 12.53
N GLY A 225 9.95 9.42 11.84
CA GLY A 225 9.91 9.48 10.38
C GLY A 225 9.61 8.12 9.76
N ILE A 226 10.25 7.81 8.63
CA ILE A 226 10.10 6.53 7.91
C ILE A 226 11.23 5.59 8.33
N LYS A 227 10.88 4.43 8.89
CA LYS A 227 11.83 3.43 9.39
C LYS A 227 11.54 2.07 8.78
N LYS A 228 12.46 1.59 7.94
CA LYS A 228 12.38 0.24 7.36
C LYS A 228 12.54 -0.82 8.45
N GLN A 229 11.56 -1.70 8.54
CA GLN A 229 11.53 -2.82 9.47
C GLN A 229 12.22 -4.05 8.86
N ASP A 230 11.79 -4.48 7.67
CA ASP A 230 12.16 -5.77 7.08
C ASP A 230 11.83 -5.78 5.56
N SER A 231 12.37 -6.76 4.83
CA SER A 231 12.11 -7.02 3.40
C SER A 231 11.84 -8.50 3.17
N ILE A 232 10.72 -8.82 2.53
CA ILE A 232 10.24 -10.20 2.30
C ILE A 232 10.19 -10.47 0.81
N ASN A 233 10.82 -11.55 0.36
CA ASN A 233 10.69 -12.02 -1.02
C ASN A 233 9.33 -12.67 -1.27
N PHE A 234 8.76 -12.40 -2.44
CA PHE A 234 7.63 -13.19 -2.93
C PHE A 234 8.07 -14.65 -3.12
N GLU A 235 7.21 -15.57 -2.71
CA GLU A 235 7.37 -17.00 -2.90
C GLU A 235 6.69 -17.48 -4.19
N GLU A 236 7.05 -18.67 -4.64
CA GLU A 236 6.40 -19.30 -5.79
C GLU A 236 4.88 -19.39 -5.60
N GLY A 237 4.15 -18.87 -6.59
CA GLY A 237 2.69 -18.81 -6.59
C GLY A 237 2.11 -17.53 -5.99
N GLU A 238 2.91 -16.64 -5.38
CA GLU A 238 2.47 -15.30 -4.98
C GLU A 238 2.62 -14.33 -6.18
N GLU A 239 1.56 -13.57 -6.52
CA GLU A 239 1.54 -12.67 -7.69
C GLU A 239 1.58 -11.18 -7.30
N THR A 240 0.74 -10.77 -6.34
CA THR A 240 0.68 -9.40 -5.82
C THR A 240 0.12 -9.37 -4.40
N LEU A 241 0.51 -8.37 -3.62
CA LEU A 241 -0.04 -8.10 -2.31
C LEU A 241 -1.45 -7.51 -2.45
N LEU A 242 -2.40 -8.02 -1.65
CA LEU A 242 -3.76 -7.48 -1.55
C LEU A 242 -3.93 -6.58 -0.32
N GLY A 243 -3.14 -6.81 0.72
CA GLY A 243 -3.15 -5.97 1.91
C GLY A 243 -2.50 -6.60 3.13
N SER A 244 -2.40 -5.78 4.17
CA SER A 244 -1.88 -6.15 5.49
C SER A 244 -2.96 -6.00 6.55
N ASN A 245 -3.10 -7.02 7.39
CA ASN A 245 -3.91 -6.97 8.61
C ASN A 245 -3.23 -7.87 9.63
N VAL A 246 -2.36 -7.26 10.46
CA VAL A 246 -1.56 -7.94 11.47
C VAL A 246 -2.40 -8.99 12.21
N PRO A 247 -1.95 -10.27 12.27
CA PRO A 247 -0.59 -10.75 12.00
C PRO A 247 -0.32 -11.27 10.58
N TYR A 248 -1.19 -10.96 9.62
CA TYR A 248 -1.16 -11.60 8.30
C TYR A 248 -0.94 -10.61 7.14
N LEU A 249 -0.22 -11.10 6.13
CA LEU A 249 -0.17 -10.54 4.79
C LEU A 249 -1.05 -11.39 3.87
N PHE A 250 -1.83 -10.75 3.01
CA PHE A 250 -2.75 -11.42 2.08
C PHE A 250 -2.29 -11.18 0.65
N PHE A 251 -2.12 -12.24 -0.12
CA PHE A 251 -1.66 -12.18 -1.50
C PHE A 251 -2.71 -12.76 -2.44
N LEU A 252 -2.78 -12.22 -3.65
CA LEU A 252 -3.37 -12.93 -4.77
C LEU A 252 -2.30 -13.86 -5.33
N GLY A 253 -2.69 -15.10 -5.63
CA GLY A 253 -1.75 -16.07 -6.13
C GLY A 253 -2.40 -17.28 -6.77
N HIS A 254 -1.60 -18.29 -7.06
CA HIS A 254 -2.02 -19.56 -7.62
C HIS A 254 -1.85 -20.70 -6.61
N LYS A 255 -2.72 -21.70 -6.69
CA LYS A 255 -2.61 -22.90 -5.85
C LYS A 255 -1.34 -23.66 -6.24
N LYS A 256 -0.42 -23.85 -5.29
CA LYS A 256 0.78 -24.69 -5.49
C LYS A 256 0.32 -26.07 -5.95
N LYS A 257 0.82 -26.54 -7.11
CA LYS A 257 0.60 -27.93 -7.55
C LYS A 257 1.20 -28.86 -6.51
N LYS A 258 0.42 -29.78 -5.96
CA LYS A 258 0.98 -30.87 -5.17
C LYS A 258 1.64 -31.85 -6.14
N GLU A 259 2.85 -32.30 -5.83
CA GLU A 259 3.62 -33.25 -6.66
C GLU A 259 2.95 -34.63 -6.80
N ASP A 260 1.88 -34.92 -6.04
CA ASP A 260 1.20 -36.22 -6.00
C ASP A 260 -0.13 -36.30 -6.77
N GLU A 261 -0.56 -35.24 -7.46
CA GLU A 261 -1.80 -35.24 -8.28
C GLU A 261 -1.46 -35.33 -9.77
N ASP A 262 -0.75 -36.40 -10.15
CA ASP A 262 -0.86 -36.95 -11.49
C ASP A 262 -2.19 -37.70 -11.60
N ASP A 263 -2.90 -37.46 -12.70
CA ASP A 263 -4.17 -38.03 -13.14
C ASP A 263 -5.47 -37.34 -12.65
N ILE A 264 -6.13 -36.70 -13.64
CA ILE A 264 -7.58 -36.57 -13.89
C ILE A 264 -8.03 -35.12 -14.23
N ILE A 265 -8.37 -34.95 -15.52
CA ILE A 265 -9.09 -33.87 -16.25
C ILE A 265 -8.22 -32.74 -16.85
N GLU A 266 -7.83 -32.94 -18.11
CA GLU A 266 -7.19 -31.95 -18.99
C GLU A 266 -8.14 -30.89 -19.59
N GLU A 267 -9.43 -30.83 -19.20
CA GLU A 267 -10.41 -29.94 -19.83
C GLU A 267 -10.71 -28.63 -19.09
N GLU A 268 -10.24 -28.43 -17.85
CA GLU A 268 -10.36 -27.12 -17.14
C GLU A 268 -9.13 -26.21 -17.28
N LYS A 269 -8.24 -26.48 -18.25
CA LYS A 269 -6.99 -25.73 -18.51
C LYS A 269 -7.19 -24.31 -19.11
N LYS A 270 -8.26 -23.57 -18.79
CA LYS A 270 -8.50 -22.20 -19.32
C LYS A 270 -8.99 -21.13 -18.34
N SER A 271 -8.89 -21.36 -17.03
CA SER A 271 -8.93 -20.26 -16.07
C SER A 271 -7.91 -20.57 -14.97
N GLY A 272 -6.80 -19.83 -14.93
CA GLY A 272 -5.89 -19.92 -13.80
C GLY A 272 -6.68 -19.59 -12.54
N SER A 273 -6.98 -20.60 -11.71
CA SER A 273 -7.73 -20.38 -10.48
C SER A 273 -6.85 -19.56 -9.55
N PHE A 274 -7.20 -18.28 -9.43
CA PHE A 274 -6.60 -17.40 -8.43
C PHE A 274 -7.15 -17.76 -7.06
N VAL A 275 -6.27 -17.73 -6.06
CA VAL A 275 -6.59 -17.96 -4.65
C VAL A 275 -6.01 -16.83 -3.81
N ILE A 276 -6.65 -16.57 -2.68
CA ILE A 276 -6.09 -15.66 -1.67
C ILE A 276 -5.17 -16.49 -0.78
N LEU A 277 -3.88 -16.18 -0.80
CA LEU A 277 -2.86 -16.77 0.06
C LEU A 277 -2.72 -15.90 1.32
N ARG A 278 -2.56 -16.55 2.47
CA ARG A 278 -2.36 -15.87 3.76
C ARG A 278 -1.02 -16.28 4.34
N LYS A 279 -0.15 -15.30 4.61
CA LYS A 279 1.18 -15.49 5.18
C LYS A 279 1.26 -14.83 6.55
N THR A 280 1.74 -15.56 7.56
CA THR A 280 1.99 -14.99 8.89
C THR A 280 3.27 -14.15 8.85
N MET A 281 3.22 -12.95 9.43
CA MET A 281 4.41 -12.11 9.61
C MET A 281 5.42 -12.79 10.54
N LYS A 282 6.71 -12.61 10.28
CA LYS A 282 7.81 -13.20 11.08
C LYS A 282 7.64 -12.95 12.59
N ASP A 283 7.25 -11.74 12.97
CA ASP A 283 7.05 -11.29 14.36
C ASP A 283 5.91 -12.02 15.08
N PHE A 284 5.08 -12.75 14.34
CA PHE A 284 3.90 -13.46 14.82
C PHE A 284 3.92 -14.96 14.51
N ALA A 285 5.03 -15.49 13.98
CA ALA A 285 5.15 -16.91 13.71
C ALA A 285 4.93 -17.70 15.01
N SER A 286 3.95 -18.60 15.03
CA SER A 286 3.51 -19.35 16.23
C SER A 286 2.79 -18.51 17.32
N LEU A 287 2.44 -17.26 17.02
CA LEU A 287 1.70 -16.34 17.91
C LEU A 287 0.43 -15.80 17.23
N GLU A 288 -0.12 -16.53 16.26
CA GLU A 288 -1.23 -16.06 15.42
C GLU A 288 -2.53 -15.79 16.20
N ASN A 289 -2.72 -16.53 17.31
CA ASN A 289 -3.95 -16.54 18.09
C ASN A 289 -3.81 -15.83 19.46
N VAL A 290 -2.77 -15.01 19.65
CA VAL A 290 -2.66 -14.19 20.87
C VAL A 290 -3.73 -13.09 20.89
N ASP A 291 -4.05 -12.59 22.08
CA ASP A 291 -5.01 -11.50 22.26
C ASP A 291 -4.49 -10.17 21.68
N GLU A 292 -5.41 -9.23 21.43
CA GLU A 292 -5.09 -7.94 20.80
C GLU A 292 -4.11 -7.08 21.61
N ASP A 293 -4.13 -7.16 22.95
CA ASP A 293 -3.19 -6.42 23.79
C ASP A 293 -1.76 -6.98 23.61
N THR A 294 -1.63 -8.31 23.58
CA THR A 294 -0.37 -8.99 23.28
C THR A 294 0.11 -8.68 21.86
N LYS A 295 -0.78 -8.67 20.85
CA LYS A 295 -0.39 -8.29 19.47
C LYS A 295 0.15 -6.87 19.41
N LYS A 296 -0.55 -5.93 20.04
CA LYS A 296 -0.15 -4.52 20.11
C LYS A 296 1.19 -4.36 20.83
N ALA A 297 1.42 -5.11 21.90
CA ALA A 297 2.69 -5.11 22.61
C ALA A 297 3.85 -5.61 21.73
N ILE A 298 3.64 -6.68 20.95
CA ILE A 298 4.64 -7.21 20.00
C ILE A 298 4.91 -6.20 18.88
N LEU A 299 3.89 -5.55 18.32
CA LEU A 299 4.06 -4.49 17.31
C LEU A 299 4.85 -3.30 17.88
N ASN A 300 4.52 -2.85 19.09
CA ASN A 300 5.26 -1.77 19.74
C ASN A 300 6.72 -2.16 20.02
N PHE A 301 6.95 -3.39 20.47
CA PHE A 301 8.30 -3.92 20.61
C PHE A 301 9.06 -3.86 19.28
N SER A 302 8.45 -4.36 18.19
CA SER A 302 9.08 -4.32 16.88
C SER A 302 9.37 -2.90 16.43
N PHE A 303 8.43 -1.99 16.61
CA PHE A 303 8.58 -0.58 16.25
C PHE A 303 9.78 0.04 16.96
N PHE A 304 9.82 -0.05 18.30
CA PHE A 304 10.90 0.54 19.08
C PHE A 304 12.25 -0.12 18.80
N LEU A 305 12.27 -1.44 18.57
CA LEU A 305 13.47 -2.16 18.13
C LEU A 305 13.97 -1.63 16.79
N THR A 306 13.09 -1.45 15.79
CA THR A 306 13.42 -0.85 14.49
C THR A 306 13.92 0.60 14.63
N CYS A 307 13.38 1.36 15.58
CA CYS A 307 13.84 2.71 15.88
C CYS A 307 15.15 2.76 16.69
N GLY A 308 15.65 1.62 17.19
CA GLY A 308 16.84 1.54 18.05
C GLY A 308 16.60 1.99 19.50
N ASN A 309 15.35 2.10 19.94
CA ASN A 309 14.98 2.46 21.30
C ASN A 309 14.71 1.20 22.13
N LEU A 310 15.76 0.63 22.72
CA LEU A 310 15.67 -0.63 23.45
C LEU A 310 14.87 -0.54 24.75
N ASP A 311 14.88 0.63 25.41
CA ASP A 311 14.17 0.83 26.68
C ASP A 311 12.65 0.76 26.47
N ASP A 312 12.13 1.49 25.48
CA ASP A 312 10.70 1.46 25.16
C ASP A 312 10.26 0.16 24.49
N ALA A 313 11.16 -0.50 23.76
CA ALA A 313 10.93 -1.86 23.29
C ALA A 313 10.69 -2.79 24.50
N TYR A 314 11.62 -2.86 25.46
CA TYR A 314 11.45 -3.68 26.66
C TYR A 314 10.19 -3.31 27.45
N ASN A 315 9.90 -2.01 27.63
CA ASN A 315 8.71 -1.55 28.34
C ASN A 315 7.40 -2.00 27.69
N SER A 316 7.39 -2.19 26.37
CA SER A 316 6.20 -2.64 25.62
C SER A 316 5.81 -4.08 25.93
N VAL A 317 6.76 -4.93 26.33
CA VAL A 317 6.55 -6.39 26.51
C VAL A 317 6.80 -6.89 27.93
N ARG A 318 7.31 -6.05 28.83
CA ARG A 318 7.69 -6.44 30.21
C ARG A 318 6.57 -7.10 31.03
N THR A 319 5.30 -6.83 30.71
CA THR A 319 4.15 -7.39 31.43
C THR A 319 3.74 -8.76 30.90
N ILE A 320 4.19 -9.15 29.70
CA ILE A 320 3.84 -10.41 29.05
C ILE A 320 4.53 -11.58 29.78
N GLN A 321 3.73 -12.55 30.21
CA GLN A 321 4.21 -13.77 30.88
C GLN A 321 4.32 -14.97 29.94
N ASN A 322 3.83 -14.84 28.71
CA ASN A 322 3.83 -15.93 27.74
C ASN A 322 5.25 -16.23 27.23
N ILE A 323 5.74 -17.44 27.52
CA ILE A 323 7.09 -17.90 27.16
C ILE A 323 7.30 -17.91 25.63
N SER A 324 6.30 -18.31 24.86
CA SER A 324 6.38 -18.34 23.40
C SER A 324 6.58 -16.94 22.82
N VAL A 325 5.98 -15.91 23.44
CA VAL A 325 6.18 -14.51 23.04
C VAL A 325 7.64 -14.10 23.27
N TRP A 326 8.21 -14.45 24.42
CA TRP A 326 9.62 -14.17 24.70
C TRP A 326 10.59 -14.90 23.77
N GLN A 327 10.24 -16.11 23.30
CA GLN A 327 11.03 -16.83 22.31
C GLN A 327 11.07 -16.09 20.96
N VAL A 328 9.92 -15.60 20.48
CA VAL A 328 9.85 -14.83 19.23
C VAL A 328 10.58 -13.48 19.38
N ILE A 329 10.38 -12.78 20.50
CA ILE A 329 11.12 -11.54 20.81
C ILE A 329 12.63 -11.78 20.78
N ALA A 330 13.11 -12.87 21.39
CA ALA A 330 14.53 -13.20 21.37
C ALA A 330 15.04 -13.46 19.94
N GLN A 331 14.25 -14.11 19.08
CA GLN A 331 14.57 -14.29 17.67
C GLN A 331 14.61 -12.96 16.90
N MET A 332 13.74 -12.00 17.22
CA MET A 332 13.73 -10.67 16.60
C MET A 332 14.99 -9.85 16.95
N CYS A 333 15.57 -10.07 18.13
CA CYS A 333 16.80 -9.39 18.56
C CYS A 333 18.07 -9.92 17.86
N ILE A 334 17.99 -11.06 17.16
CA ILE A 334 19.11 -11.69 16.46
C ILE A 334 18.99 -11.31 14.97
N LYS A 335 19.99 -10.58 14.47
CA LYS A 335 20.08 -10.19 13.05
C LYS A 335 20.60 -11.31 12.18
#